data_AF-A0A9P8PNR2-F1
#
_entry.id   AF-A0A9P8PNR2-F1
#
_cell.length_a   1.000
_cell.length_b   1.000
_cell.length_c   1.000
_cell.angle_alpha   90.00
_cell.angle_beta   90.00
_cell.angle_gamma   90.00
#
_symmetry.space_group_name_H-M   'P 1'
#
loop_
_entity.id
_entity.type
_entity.pdbx_description
1 polymer ?
#
loop_
_entity_poly.entity_id
_entity_poly.type
_entity_poly.pdbx_seq_one_letter_code
_entity_poly.pdbx_strand_id
1 'polypeptide(L)'
;MELPQYFPLPSDTNFEKVKNLSIKDEELAGTEKDILDSAKYYLDLILEERGKTSSSIYKTDVLVDLLSSYEKLVKTRIESKYFSDRFNFVKNEIKQRSRTEEQISNKNIERFGVGNKTQSFSKILESKLEAQKHKISEQVIRQTIMQNPDYKFLKYAPFIIEDPLKPLPEENDGENDDLEVEGGIVDLKCPISYKLYEAPFISKVCSHVFDKTAIANTFSGTSKKCPIPGCGALLTVKDFAPDRVMELRVKSHKIHEKQKSKNSKIERL
;
A
#
# COMPACT_ATOMS: atom_id res chain seq x y z
N MET A 1 -15.37 44.49 31.97
CA MET A 1 -15.91 43.11 32.07
C MET A 1 -15.10 42.25 31.12
N GLU A 2 -14.48 41.19 31.62
CA GLU A 2 -13.87 40.18 30.75
C GLU A 2 -14.98 39.32 30.15
N LEU A 3 -14.86 39.00 28.86
CA LEU A 3 -15.80 38.09 28.20
C LEU A 3 -15.66 36.67 28.77
N PRO A 4 -16.76 35.91 28.91
CA PRO A 4 -16.71 34.49 29.21
C PRO A 4 -15.74 33.75 28.28
N GLN A 5 -14.94 32.84 28.83
CA GLN A 5 -13.98 32.04 28.04
C GLN A 5 -14.67 30.92 27.25
N TYR A 6 -15.89 30.57 27.65
CA TYR A 6 -16.72 29.57 27.01
C TYR A 6 -18.18 30.04 26.97
N PHE A 7 -18.89 29.68 25.90
CA PHE A 7 -20.33 29.91 25.79
C PHE A 7 -21.01 28.57 25.51
N PRO A 8 -22.02 28.18 26.31
CA PRO A 8 -22.79 26.96 26.08
C PRO A 8 -23.55 27.10 24.77
N LEU A 9 -23.77 25.96 24.10
CA LEU A 9 -24.42 25.95 22.81
C LEU A 9 -25.93 26.26 22.98
N PRO A 10 -26.46 27.34 22.38
CA PRO A 10 -27.87 27.69 22.55
C PRO A 10 -28.79 26.60 22.00
N SER A 11 -29.92 26.36 22.67
CA SER A 11 -30.91 25.34 22.28
C SER A 11 -31.46 25.53 20.86
N ASP A 12 -31.51 26.78 20.38
CA ASP A 12 -32.02 27.12 19.04
C ASP A 12 -30.94 27.06 17.95
N THR A 13 -29.71 26.67 18.32
CA THR A 13 -28.58 26.63 17.38
C THR A 13 -28.61 25.34 16.58
N ASN A 14 -28.56 25.47 15.26
CA ASN A 14 -28.54 24.32 14.36
C ASN A 14 -27.14 23.71 14.23
N PHE A 15 -26.52 23.32 15.34
CA PHE A 15 -25.18 22.70 15.36
C PHE A 15 -25.14 21.36 14.63
N GLU A 16 -26.30 20.72 14.44
CA GLU A 16 -26.46 19.55 13.56
C GLU A 16 -25.99 19.83 12.13
N LYS A 17 -26.15 21.07 11.64
CA LYS A 17 -25.71 21.50 10.29
C LYS A 17 -24.19 21.62 10.15
N VAL A 18 -23.42 21.58 11.22
CA VAL A 18 -21.95 21.57 11.12
C VAL A 18 -21.54 20.23 10.49
N LYS A 19 -21.14 20.26 9.22
CA LYS A 19 -20.81 19.07 8.44
C LYS A 19 -19.31 18.85 8.43
N ASN A 20 -18.92 17.59 8.44
CA ASN A 20 -17.61 17.20 8.02
C ASN A 20 -17.54 17.29 6.48
N LEU A 21 -16.57 18.04 5.96
CA LEU A 21 -16.33 18.24 4.52
C LEU A 21 -15.11 17.46 4.03
N SER A 22 -14.54 16.58 4.85
CA SER A 22 -13.50 15.64 4.42
C SER A 22 -13.97 14.81 3.24
N ILE A 23 -13.04 14.57 2.32
CA ILE A 23 -13.23 13.64 1.21
C ILE A 23 -13.53 12.25 1.80
N LYS A 24 -14.48 11.55 1.20
CA LYS A 24 -14.86 10.21 1.63
C LYS A 24 -13.71 9.22 1.43
N ASP A 25 -13.59 8.28 2.36
CA ASP A 25 -12.55 7.23 2.32
C ASP A 25 -12.68 6.39 1.04
N GLU A 26 -13.91 6.12 0.57
CA GLU A 26 -14.16 5.34 -0.65
C GLU A 26 -13.68 6.04 -1.92
N GLU A 27 -13.79 7.37 -2.00
CA GLU A 27 -13.37 8.16 -3.16
C GLU A 27 -11.83 8.17 -3.28
N LEU A 28 -11.14 8.34 -2.16
CA LEU A 28 -9.68 8.27 -2.10
C LEU A 28 -9.18 6.85 -2.39
N ALA A 29 -9.81 5.82 -1.81
CA ALA A 29 -9.46 4.42 -2.07
C ALA A 29 -9.70 4.02 -3.54
N GLY A 30 -10.74 4.56 -4.19
CA GLY A 30 -10.97 4.39 -5.62
C GLY A 30 -9.83 4.97 -6.45
N THR A 31 -9.42 6.20 -6.13
CA THR A 31 -8.31 6.88 -6.82
C THR A 31 -6.98 6.16 -6.59
N GLU A 32 -6.73 5.62 -5.38
CA GLU A 32 -5.54 4.78 -5.09
C GLU A 32 -5.48 3.57 -6.01
N LYS A 33 -6.61 2.89 -6.20
CA LYS A 33 -6.73 1.75 -7.10
C LYS A 33 -6.46 2.16 -8.56
N ASP A 34 -7.04 3.26 -9.02
CA ASP A 34 -6.87 3.73 -10.39
C ASP A 34 -5.40 4.08 -10.71
N ILE A 35 -4.67 4.64 -9.75
CA ILE A 35 -3.22 4.90 -9.89
C ILE A 35 -2.44 3.58 -10.03
N LEU A 36 -2.72 2.58 -9.19
CA LEU A 36 -2.05 1.29 -9.24
C LEU A 36 -2.38 0.53 -10.54
N ASP A 37 -3.63 0.59 -10.99
CA ASP A 37 -4.04 -0.05 -12.26
C ASP A 37 -3.39 0.66 -13.46
N SER A 38 -3.26 1.98 -13.42
CA SER A 38 -2.51 2.77 -14.42
C SER A 38 -1.01 2.40 -14.42
N ALA A 39 -0.42 2.21 -13.25
CA ALA A 39 0.97 1.80 -13.10
C ALA A 39 1.22 0.39 -13.63
N LYS A 40 0.30 -0.56 -13.40
CA LYS A 40 0.35 -1.92 -14.00
C LYS A 40 0.27 -1.85 -15.52
N TYR A 41 -0.67 -1.06 -16.04
CA TYR A 41 -0.83 -0.88 -17.48
C TYR A 41 0.46 -0.31 -18.11
N TYR A 42 1.06 0.70 -17.48
CA TYR A 42 2.31 1.28 -17.94
C TYR A 42 3.48 0.27 -17.90
N LEU A 43 3.55 -0.57 -16.86
CA LEU A 43 4.52 -1.65 -16.77
C LEU A 43 4.39 -2.64 -17.94
N ASP A 44 3.15 -3.05 -18.27
CA ASP A 44 2.90 -3.94 -19.40
C ASP A 44 3.33 -3.32 -20.73
N LEU A 45 3.10 -2.01 -20.92
CA LEU A 45 3.60 -1.27 -22.08
C LEU A 45 5.14 -1.29 -22.17
N ILE A 46 5.85 -1.06 -21.06
CA ILE A 46 7.32 -1.14 -21.02
C ILE A 46 7.80 -2.52 -21.47
N LEU A 47 7.16 -3.59 -20.98
CA LEU A 47 7.54 -4.97 -21.30
C LEU A 47 7.29 -5.29 -22.79
N GLU A 48 6.19 -4.81 -23.35
CA GLU A 48 5.90 -4.96 -24.77
C GLU A 48 6.88 -4.21 -25.67
N GLU A 49 7.21 -2.96 -25.32
CA GLU A 49 8.14 -2.12 -26.09
C GLU A 49 9.55 -2.72 -26.10
N ARG A 50 10.06 -3.16 -24.94
CA ARG A 50 11.34 -3.86 -24.82
C ARG A 50 11.42 -5.13 -25.66
N GLY A 51 10.29 -5.80 -25.88
CA GLY A 51 10.21 -6.96 -26.78
C GLY A 51 10.37 -6.59 -28.27
N LYS A 52 10.00 -5.37 -28.64
CA LYS A 52 9.92 -4.89 -30.03
C LYS A 52 11.18 -4.13 -30.46
N THR A 53 11.71 -3.23 -29.62
CA THR A 53 12.82 -2.33 -29.98
C THR A 53 14.14 -2.75 -29.31
N SER A 54 15.27 -2.48 -29.98
CA SER A 54 16.61 -2.64 -29.39
C SER A 54 17.09 -1.39 -28.64
N SER A 55 16.24 -0.35 -28.54
CA SER A 55 16.60 0.93 -27.93
C SER A 55 16.31 0.91 -26.42
N SER A 56 17.32 1.28 -25.63
CA SER A 56 17.38 1.16 -24.17
C SER A 56 16.63 2.28 -23.40
N ILE A 57 15.80 3.09 -24.06
CA ILE A 57 15.20 4.29 -23.45
C ILE A 57 13.77 3.97 -22.99
N TYR A 58 13.63 3.19 -21.93
CA TYR A 58 12.36 3.06 -21.21
C TYR A 58 12.38 4.03 -20.02
N LYS A 59 11.38 4.90 -19.94
CA LYS A 59 11.27 5.87 -18.84
C LYS A 59 10.59 5.21 -17.65
N THR A 60 11.37 4.66 -16.73
CA THR A 60 10.85 4.21 -15.43
C THR A 60 10.32 5.37 -14.59
N ASP A 61 10.69 6.62 -14.94
CA ASP A 61 10.25 7.84 -14.27
C ASP A 61 8.73 7.92 -14.09
N VAL A 62 7.95 7.57 -15.13
CA VAL A 62 6.48 7.60 -15.06
C VAL A 62 5.96 6.60 -14.03
N LEU A 63 6.58 5.42 -13.94
CA LEU A 63 6.20 4.42 -12.93
C LEU A 63 6.53 4.92 -11.53
N VAL A 64 7.71 5.52 -11.34
CA VAL A 64 8.14 6.12 -10.07
C VAL A 64 7.20 7.27 -9.66
N ASP A 65 6.81 8.14 -10.59
CA ASP A 65 5.88 9.24 -10.34
C ASP A 65 4.48 8.75 -9.94
N LEU A 66 3.98 7.70 -10.58
CA LEU A 66 2.71 7.07 -10.23
C LEU A 66 2.76 6.47 -8.82
N LEU A 67 3.86 5.78 -8.46
CA LEU A 67 4.03 5.23 -7.11
C LEU A 67 4.16 6.33 -6.06
N SER A 68 4.91 7.40 -6.33
CA SER A 68 4.98 8.57 -5.45
C SER A 68 3.60 9.23 -5.26
N SER A 69 2.79 9.28 -6.32
CA SER A 69 1.42 9.80 -6.25
C SER A 69 0.52 8.91 -5.39
N TYR A 70 0.65 7.59 -5.52
CA TYR A 70 -0.04 6.63 -4.66
C TYR A 70 0.35 6.80 -3.18
N GLU A 71 1.64 6.93 -2.85
CA GLU A 71 2.11 7.11 -1.48
C GLU A 71 1.54 8.37 -0.82
N LYS A 72 1.55 9.49 -1.56
CA LYS A 72 0.96 10.76 -1.12
C LYS A 72 -0.55 10.60 -0.86
N LEU A 73 -1.25 9.89 -1.74
CA LEU A 73 -2.68 9.67 -1.62
C LEU A 73 -3.03 8.80 -0.40
N VAL A 74 -2.28 7.73 -0.16
CA VAL A 74 -2.44 6.88 1.05
C VAL A 74 -2.24 7.70 2.31
N LYS A 75 -1.20 8.55 2.35
CA LYS A 75 -0.96 9.48 3.46
C LYS A 75 -2.16 10.41 3.67
N THR A 76 -2.63 11.07 2.62
CA THR A 76 -3.80 11.95 2.67
C THR A 76 -5.07 11.23 3.11
N ARG A 77 -5.29 9.98 2.68
CA ARG A 77 -6.44 9.18 3.09
C ARG A 77 -6.40 8.86 4.58
N ILE A 78 -5.26 8.45 5.11
CA ILE A 78 -5.07 8.20 6.55
C ILE A 78 -5.34 9.47 7.35
N GLU A 79 -4.77 10.60 6.94
CA GLU A 79 -4.96 11.91 7.59
C GLU A 79 -6.43 12.37 7.53
N SER A 80 -7.09 12.22 6.38
CA SER A 80 -8.50 12.59 6.18
C SER A 80 -9.44 11.74 7.03
N LYS A 81 -9.21 10.41 7.06
CA LYS A 81 -9.99 9.48 7.89
C LYS A 81 -9.84 9.83 9.37
N TYR A 82 -8.60 10.08 9.80
CA TYR A 82 -8.29 10.46 11.15
C TYR A 82 -9.00 11.77 11.57
N PHE A 83 -8.91 12.81 10.74
CA PHE A 83 -9.63 14.06 10.99
C PHE A 83 -11.14 13.81 11.07
N SER A 84 -11.68 13.03 10.13
CA SER A 84 -13.10 12.71 10.07
C SER A 84 -13.63 12.04 11.32
N ASP A 85 -12.90 11.01 11.80
CA ASP A 85 -13.25 10.28 13.02
C ASP A 85 -13.22 11.20 14.24
N ARG A 86 -12.20 12.08 14.33
CA ARG A 86 -12.06 13.03 15.44
C ARG A 86 -13.13 14.11 15.40
N PHE A 87 -13.41 14.66 14.23
CA PHE A 87 -14.46 15.65 14.03
C PHE A 87 -15.82 15.10 14.47
N ASN A 88 -16.19 13.90 14.01
CA ASN A 88 -17.47 13.26 14.33
C ASN A 88 -17.56 12.91 15.82
N PHE A 89 -16.45 12.44 16.41
CA PHE A 89 -16.36 12.19 17.85
C PHE A 89 -16.65 13.46 18.66
N VAL A 90 -15.94 14.56 18.38
CA VAL A 90 -16.12 15.83 19.11
C VAL A 90 -17.51 16.42 18.85
N LYS A 91 -18.04 16.30 17.63
CA LYS A 91 -19.42 16.73 17.33
C LYS A 91 -20.43 16.01 18.20
N ASN A 92 -20.29 14.70 18.35
CA ASN A 92 -21.17 13.89 19.20
C ASN A 92 -21.01 14.24 20.69
N GLU A 93 -19.78 14.47 21.15
CA GLU A 93 -19.48 14.91 22.52
C GLU A 93 -20.20 16.24 22.85
N ILE A 94 -20.07 17.26 21.98
CA ILE A 94 -20.74 18.55 22.14
C ILE A 94 -22.26 18.40 22.10
N LYS A 95 -22.80 17.58 21.20
CA LYS A 95 -24.24 17.32 21.08
C LYS A 95 -24.82 16.65 22.33
N GLN A 96 -24.07 15.76 22.97
CA GLN A 96 -24.49 15.13 24.23
C GLN A 96 -24.44 16.15 25.37
N ARG A 97 -23.36 16.92 25.45
CA ARG A 97 -23.18 17.96 26.47
C ARG A 97 -24.27 19.04 26.40
N SER A 98 -24.61 19.50 25.20
CA SER A 98 -25.60 20.57 25.00
C SER A 98 -27.01 20.20 25.46
N ARG A 99 -27.31 18.92 25.66
CA ARG A 99 -28.63 18.45 26.15
C ARG A 99 -28.80 18.65 27.66
N THR A 100 -27.69 18.67 28.39
CA THR A 100 -27.68 18.73 29.86
C THR A 100 -27.12 20.04 30.41
N GLU A 101 -26.46 20.83 29.55
CA GLU A 101 -25.81 22.07 29.94
C GLU A 101 -26.81 23.21 30.13
N GLU A 102 -26.64 23.98 31.22
CA GLU A 102 -27.46 25.16 31.49
C GLU A 102 -27.20 26.27 30.46
N GLN A 103 -28.26 26.94 30.03
CA GLN A 103 -28.15 28.12 29.18
C GLN A 103 -27.52 29.29 29.94
N ILE A 104 -26.72 30.09 29.23
CA ILE A 104 -26.09 31.28 29.81
C ILE A 104 -27.14 32.36 30.09
N SER A 105 -27.02 33.00 31.24
CA SER A 105 -27.90 34.06 31.72
C SER A 105 -27.12 35.02 32.61
N ASN A 106 -27.67 36.21 32.86
CA ASN A 106 -27.05 37.18 33.77
C ASN A 106 -26.79 36.63 35.18
N LYS A 107 -27.50 35.57 35.59
CA LYS A 107 -27.38 34.96 36.93
C LYS A 107 -26.27 33.91 37.02
N ASN A 108 -25.85 33.31 35.91
CA ASN A 108 -24.84 32.24 35.89
C ASN A 108 -23.63 32.56 35.01
N ILE A 109 -23.55 33.76 34.42
CA ILE A 109 -22.47 34.21 33.53
C ILE A 109 -21.07 34.05 34.13
N GLU A 110 -20.91 34.29 35.43
CA GLU A 110 -19.62 34.17 36.13
C GLU A 110 -19.08 32.74 36.10
N ARG A 111 -19.96 31.72 36.05
CA ARG A 111 -19.56 30.31 35.95
C ARG A 111 -18.90 29.97 34.61
N PHE A 112 -19.08 30.82 33.60
CA PHE A 112 -18.52 30.67 32.26
C PHE A 112 -17.26 31.51 32.02
N GLY A 113 -16.80 32.23 33.05
CA GLY A 113 -15.58 33.03 33.04
C GLY A 113 -14.30 32.25 33.35
N VAL A 114 -13.30 32.97 33.85
CA VAL A 114 -11.96 32.44 34.17
C VAL A 114 -12.03 31.29 35.18
N GLY A 115 -11.46 30.13 34.84
CA GLY A 115 -11.49 28.92 35.66
C GLY A 115 -12.51 27.87 35.21
N ASN A 116 -13.38 28.18 34.25
CA ASN A 116 -14.23 27.19 33.59
C ASN A 116 -13.36 26.18 32.81
N LYS A 117 -13.55 24.88 33.08
CA LYS A 117 -12.80 23.78 32.43
C LYS A 117 -13.44 23.30 31.12
N THR A 118 -14.67 23.73 30.84
CA THR A 118 -15.41 23.39 29.63
C THR A 118 -14.81 24.09 28.42
N GLN A 119 -14.54 23.31 27.39
CA GLN A 119 -13.90 23.78 26.17
C GLN A 119 -14.91 23.85 25.02
N SER A 120 -14.71 24.83 24.14
CA SER A 120 -15.48 24.95 22.89
C SER A 120 -15.15 23.81 21.92
N PHE A 121 -16.01 23.58 20.92
CA PHE A 121 -15.80 22.57 19.89
C PHE A 121 -14.39 22.66 19.27
N SER A 122 -13.98 23.86 18.85
CA SER A 122 -12.68 24.08 18.21
C SER A 122 -11.51 23.74 19.14
N LYS A 123 -11.60 24.10 20.43
CA LYS A 123 -10.53 23.80 21.40
C LYS A 123 -10.42 22.31 21.71
N ILE A 124 -11.56 21.62 21.84
CA ILE A 124 -11.55 20.16 22.02
C ILE A 124 -10.97 19.51 20.76
N LEU A 125 -11.43 19.91 19.57
CA LEU A 125 -10.94 19.36 18.31
C LEU A 125 -9.43 19.57 18.14
N GLU A 126 -8.92 20.80 18.33
CA GLU A 126 -7.49 21.11 18.32
C GLU A 126 -6.71 20.21 19.29
N SER A 127 -7.16 20.11 20.54
CA SER A 127 -6.50 19.28 21.56
C SER A 127 -6.46 17.80 21.18
N LYS A 128 -7.54 17.27 20.61
CA LYS A 128 -7.65 15.86 20.20
C LYS A 128 -6.81 15.58 18.97
N LEU A 129 -6.74 16.52 18.03
CA LEU A 129 -5.89 16.41 16.84
C LEU A 129 -4.41 16.41 17.24
N GLU A 130 -3.97 17.35 18.08
CA GLU A 130 -2.57 17.46 18.53
C GLU A 130 -2.15 16.28 19.42
N ALA A 131 -3.00 15.83 20.36
CA ALA A 131 -2.69 14.71 21.24
C ALA A 131 -2.41 13.38 20.50
N GLN A 132 -2.77 13.29 19.23
CA GLN A 132 -2.63 12.08 18.42
C GLN A 132 -1.93 12.33 17.08
N LYS A 133 -1.45 13.55 16.83
CA LYS A 133 -0.59 13.89 15.69
C LYS A 133 0.65 13.00 15.60
N HIS A 134 1.18 12.60 16.76
CA HIS A 134 2.32 11.67 16.88
C HIS A 134 1.95 10.19 16.72
N LYS A 135 0.65 9.83 16.65
CA LYS A 135 0.21 8.43 16.47
C LYS A 135 0.17 7.99 15.01
N ILE A 136 0.03 8.92 14.07
CA ILE A 136 0.26 8.66 12.65
C ILE A 136 1.76 8.81 12.41
N SER A 137 2.53 7.82 12.87
CA SER A 137 3.97 7.82 12.59
C SER A 137 4.19 7.51 11.12
N GLU A 138 5.31 8.02 10.58
CA GLU A 138 5.73 7.71 9.22
C GLU A 138 5.85 6.19 8.99
N GLN A 139 6.20 5.45 10.05
CA GLN A 139 6.25 4.00 10.05
C GLN A 139 4.88 3.35 9.77
N VAL A 140 3.78 3.85 10.35
CA VAL A 140 2.43 3.31 10.06
C VAL A 140 2.05 3.55 8.60
N ILE A 141 2.38 4.72 8.06
CA ILE A 141 2.10 5.06 6.65
C ILE A 141 2.89 4.12 5.74
N ARG A 142 4.21 4.00 5.97
CA ARG A 142 5.09 3.09 5.22
C ARG A 142 4.60 1.64 5.29
N GLN A 143 4.23 1.15 6.48
CA GLN A 143 3.71 -0.20 6.65
C GLN A 143 2.39 -0.39 5.88
N THR A 144 1.49 0.58 5.90
CA THR A 144 0.22 0.54 5.15
C THR A 144 0.47 0.48 3.64
N ILE A 145 1.43 1.27 3.14
CA ILE A 145 1.84 1.28 1.74
C ILE A 145 2.41 -0.09 1.33
N MET A 146 3.35 -0.63 2.11
CA MET A 146 4.04 -1.90 1.83
C MET A 146 3.15 -3.14 1.97
N GLN A 147 2.06 -3.06 2.74
CA GLN A 147 1.05 -4.11 2.82
C GLN A 147 0.26 -4.28 1.52
N ASN A 148 0.25 -3.30 0.62
CA ASN A 148 -0.43 -3.42 -0.66
C ASN A 148 0.42 -4.27 -1.64
N PRO A 149 -0.07 -5.46 -2.07
CA PRO A 149 0.71 -6.36 -2.91
C PRO A 149 0.99 -5.80 -4.31
N ASP A 150 0.09 -4.96 -4.83
CA ASP A 150 0.28 -4.32 -6.14
C ASP A 150 1.37 -3.27 -6.09
N TYR A 151 1.34 -2.41 -5.06
CA TYR A 151 2.42 -1.44 -4.84
C TYR A 151 3.76 -2.14 -4.66
N LYS A 152 3.83 -3.17 -3.81
CA LYS A 152 5.06 -3.95 -3.57
C LYS A 152 5.60 -4.54 -4.88
N PHE A 153 4.73 -5.16 -5.68
CA PHE A 153 5.11 -5.70 -6.99
C PHE A 153 5.65 -4.61 -7.92
N LEU A 154 4.95 -3.48 -8.05
CA LEU A 154 5.33 -2.37 -8.93
C LEU A 154 6.63 -1.70 -8.49
N LYS A 155 6.85 -1.55 -7.18
CA LYS A 155 8.09 -1.02 -6.59
C LYS A 155 9.31 -1.86 -6.97
N TYR A 156 9.16 -3.19 -6.96
CA TYR A 156 10.26 -4.10 -7.30
C TYR A 156 10.39 -4.41 -8.80
N ALA A 157 9.37 -4.08 -9.61
CA ALA A 157 9.35 -4.41 -11.02
C ALA A 157 10.55 -3.86 -11.81
N PRO A 158 11.02 -2.60 -11.63
CA PRO A 158 12.20 -2.09 -12.30
C PRO A 158 13.46 -2.93 -12.05
N PHE A 159 13.69 -3.35 -10.80
CA PHE A 159 14.84 -4.18 -10.43
C PHE A 159 14.79 -5.56 -11.10
N ILE A 160 13.59 -6.17 -11.17
CA ILE A 160 13.38 -7.46 -11.84
C ILE A 160 13.58 -7.34 -13.35
N ILE A 161 13.16 -6.21 -13.93
CA ILE A 161 13.28 -5.93 -15.35
C ILE A 161 14.74 -5.67 -15.74
N GLU A 162 15.53 -5.07 -14.86
CA GLU A 162 16.96 -4.86 -15.07
C GLU A 162 17.77 -6.15 -14.90
N ASP A 163 17.54 -6.90 -13.82
CA ASP A 163 18.19 -8.17 -13.57
C ASP A 163 17.21 -9.22 -13.01
N PRO A 164 16.66 -10.10 -13.87
CA PRO A 164 15.68 -11.11 -13.46
C PRO A 164 16.29 -12.25 -12.64
N LEU A 165 17.62 -12.35 -12.54
CA LEU A 165 18.31 -13.40 -11.77
C LEU A 165 18.75 -12.93 -10.39
N LYS A 166 18.84 -11.62 -10.18
CA LYS A 166 19.22 -11.06 -8.88
C LYS A 166 18.10 -11.19 -7.85
N PRO A 167 18.40 -11.59 -6.60
CA PRO A 167 17.41 -11.55 -5.52
C PRO A 167 16.92 -10.11 -5.34
N LEU A 168 15.66 -9.98 -4.90
CA LEU A 168 15.14 -8.67 -4.54
C LEU A 168 15.84 -8.19 -3.26
N PRO A 169 16.08 -6.88 -3.11
CA PRO A 169 16.58 -6.36 -1.86
C PRO A 169 15.63 -6.73 -0.71
N GLU A 170 16.19 -7.15 0.42
CA GLU A 170 15.41 -7.44 1.61
C GLU A 170 14.78 -6.15 2.16
N GLU A 171 13.58 -6.26 2.72
CA GLU A 171 12.91 -5.16 3.41
C GLU A 171 13.64 -4.89 4.74
N ASN A 172 14.74 -4.14 4.71
CA ASN A 172 15.30 -3.61 5.95
C ASN A 172 14.37 -2.51 6.46
N ASP A 173 13.68 -2.80 7.57
CA ASP A 173 12.80 -1.89 8.32
C ASP A 173 13.56 -0.74 9.03
N GLY A 174 14.69 -0.30 8.48
CA GLY A 174 15.56 0.72 9.06
C GLY A 174 15.99 1.71 8.00
N GLU A 175 15.77 2.99 8.29
CA GLU A 175 16.21 4.17 7.54
C GLU A 175 17.63 3.99 6.99
N ASN A 176 17.77 3.55 5.73
CA ASN A 176 18.86 3.83 4.81
C ASN A 176 18.49 3.25 3.45
N ASP A 177 18.33 4.12 2.45
CA ASP A 177 17.96 3.80 1.07
C ASP A 177 19.15 3.24 0.26
N ASP A 178 20.06 2.54 0.94
CA ASP A 178 21.19 1.81 0.35
C ASP A 178 20.98 0.32 0.64
N LEU A 179 20.05 -0.27 -0.11
CA LEU A 179 19.69 -1.68 0.00
C LEU A 179 20.82 -2.55 -0.57
N GLU A 180 21.71 -3.02 0.30
CA GLU A 180 22.67 -4.07 -0.03
C GLU A 180 21.93 -5.39 -0.33
N VAL A 181 22.17 -5.93 -1.53
CA VAL A 181 21.59 -7.21 -1.94
C VAL A 181 22.55 -8.33 -1.50
N GLU A 182 22.18 -9.09 -0.47
CA GLU A 182 22.93 -10.27 -0.06
C GLU A 182 22.84 -11.37 -1.14
N GLY A 183 23.98 -11.99 -1.43
CA GLY A 183 24.25 -12.71 -2.68
C GLY A 183 23.41 -13.96 -2.90
N GLY A 184 22.80 -14.07 -4.08
CA GLY A 184 22.14 -15.27 -4.58
C GLY A 184 21.81 -15.15 -6.07
N ILE A 185 21.46 -16.27 -6.71
CA ILE A 185 20.89 -16.30 -8.06
C ILE A 185 19.53 -16.96 -7.97
N VAL A 186 18.50 -16.29 -8.47
CA VAL A 186 17.13 -16.84 -8.54
C VAL A 186 17.06 -17.81 -9.71
N ASP A 187 16.72 -19.07 -9.43
CA ASP A 187 16.49 -20.07 -10.47
C ASP A 187 15.13 -19.86 -11.14
N LEU A 188 15.16 -19.74 -12.46
CA LEU A 188 13.97 -19.57 -13.30
C LEU A 188 13.39 -20.92 -13.79
N LYS A 189 13.97 -22.04 -13.36
CA LYS A 189 13.45 -23.38 -13.64
C LYS A 189 12.58 -23.87 -12.50
N CYS A 190 11.49 -24.55 -12.86
CA CYS A 190 10.65 -25.22 -11.90
C CYS A 190 11.39 -26.41 -11.28
N PRO A 191 11.41 -26.54 -9.94
CA PRO A 191 12.14 -27.62 -9.26
C PRO A 191 11.51 -29.02 -9.47
N ILE A 192 10.29 -29.10 -10.00
CA ILE A 192 9.63 -30.38 -10.34
C ILE A 192 9.85 -30.74 -11.81
N SER A 193 9.61 -29.79 -12.73
CA SER A 193 9.67 -30.08 -14.17
C SER A 193 11.07 -29.87 -14.76
N TYR A 194 11.96 -29.19 -14.05
CA TYR A 194 13.29 -28.75 -14.50
C TYR A 194 13.29 -27.89 -15.78
N LYS A 195 12.11 -27.38 -16.15
CA LYS A 195 11.91 -26.48 -17.30
C LYS A 195 11.74 -25.05 -16.80
N LEU A 196 12.06 -24.10 -17.67
CA LEU A 196 11.74 -22.69 -17.45
C LEU A 196 10.23 -22.55 -17.15
N TYR A 197 9.85 -21.74 -16.17
CA TYR A 197 8.41 -21.57 -15.86
C TYR A 197 7.63 -21.07 -17.08
N GLU A 198 6.45 -21.62 -17.29
CA GLU A 198 5.48 -21.12 -18.26
C GLU A 198 4.33 -20.40 -17.55
N ALA A 199 3.84 -20.98 -16.45
CA ALA A 199 2.83 -20.40 -15.58
C ALA A 199 3.23 -20.64 -14.12
N PRO A 200 4.06 -19.76 -13.53
CA PRO A 200 4.55 -19.93 -12.17
C PRO A 200 3.47 -19.63 -11.14
N PHE A 201 3.43 -20.45 -10.09
CA PHE A 201 2.49 -20.37 -8.99
C PHE A 201 3.24 -20.53 -7.67
N ILE A 202 2.96 -19.65 -6.72
CA ILE A 202 3.57 -19.60 -5.39
C ILE A 202 2.63 -20.22 -4.34
N SER A 203 3.20 -21.02 -3.45
CA SER A 203 2.50 -21.53 -2.27
C SER A 203 2.27 -20.42 -1.24
N LYS A 204 1.04 -20.24 -0.78
CA LYS A 204 0.70 -19.33 0.32
C LYS A 204 1.15 -19.84 1.69
N VAL A 205 1.55 -21.11 1.79
CA VAL A 205 1.94 -21.77 3.04
C VAL A 205 3.46 -21.74 3.24
N CYS A 206 4.24 -21.90 2.17
CA CYS A 206 5.70 -22.01 2.26
C CYS A 206 6.48 -21.18 1.24
N SER A 207 5.81 -20.33 0.47
CA SER A 207 6.42 -19.42 -0.53
C SER A 207 7.25 -20.07 -1.64
N HIS A 208 7.22 -21.39 -1.76
CA HIS A 208 7.87 -22.10 -2.87
C HIS A 208 7.06 -22.00 -4.16
N VAL A 209 7.76 -21.85 -5.27
CA VAL A 209 7.19 -21.61 -6.60
C VAL A 209 7.30 -22.87 -7.46
N PHE A 210 6.22 -23.21 -8.15
CA PHE A 210 6.16 -24.33 -9.09
C PHE A 210 5.37 -23.94 -10.34
N ASP A 211 5.60 -24.64 -11.44
CA ASP A 211 4.79 -24.45 -12.64
C ASP A 211 3.39 -25.04 -12.45
N LYS A 212 2.35 -24.39 -13.00
CA LYS A 212 0.96 -24.84 -12.93
C LYS A 212 0.77 -26.29 -13.37
N THR A 213 1.46 -26.71 -14.45
CA THR A 213 1.37 -28.08 -14.97
C THR A 213 1.99 -29.09 -14.00
N ALA A 214 3.11 -28.72 -13.38
CA ALA A 214 3.76 -29.52 -12.36
C ALA A 214 2.90 -29.63 -11.10
N ILE A 215 2.25 -28.53 -10.67
CA ILE A 215 1.33 -28.54 -9.52
C ILE A 215 0.16 -29.50 -9.78
N ALA A 216 -0.47 -29.41 -10.94
CA ALA A 216 -1.62 -30.24 -11.29
C ALA A 216 -1.27 -31.74 -11.25
N ASN A 217 -0.09 -32.10 -11.74
CA ASN A 217 0.38 -33.49 -11.72
C ASN A 217 0.77 -33.95 -10.30
N THR A 218 1.53 -33.13 -9.58
CA THR A 218 2.08 -33.50 -8.27
C THR A 218 1.02 -33.49 -7.18
N PHE A 219 0.12 -32.52 -7.11
CA PHE A 219 -0.85 -32.34 -6.02
C PHE A 219 -2.27 -32.81 -6.39
N SER A 220 -2.42 -33.64 -7.41
CA SER A 220 -3.71 -34.25 -7.75
C SER A 220 -4.22 -35.15 -6.62
N GLY A 221 -5.50 -34.97 -6.25
CA GLY A 221 -6.26 -35.89 -5.39
C GLY A 221 -6.08 -35.74 -3.88
N THR A 222 -4.86 -35.48 -3.38
CA THR A 222 -4.59 -35.44 -1.93
C THR A 222 -3.56 -34.38 -1.53
N SER A 223 -3.55 -34.06 -0.24
CA SER A 223 -2.49 -33.23 0.37
C SER A 223 -1.16 -33.97 0.35
N LYS A 224 -0.10 -33.30 -0.14
CA LYS A 224 1.25 -33.86 -0.23
C LYS A 224 2.26 -32.90 0.36
N LYS A 225 3.39 -33.42 0.83
CA LYS A 225 4.50 -32.58 1.30
C LYS A 225 5.08 -31.77 0.14
N CYS A 226 5.55 -30.57 0.46
CA CYS A 226 6.30 -29.73 -0.46
C CYS A 226 7.48 -30.51 -1.05
N PRO A 227 7.66 -30.55 -2.38
CA PRO A 227 8.78 -31.24 -3.02
C PRO A 227 10.17 -30.63 -2.78
N ILE A 228 10.24 -29.44 -2.17
CA ILE A 228 11.51 -28.79 -1.85
C ILE A 228 12.18 -29.51 -0.67
N PRO A 229 13.43 -29.97 -0.81
CA PRO A 229 14.18 -30.60 0.29
C PRO A 229 14.19 -29.71 1.54
N GLY A 230 13.88 -30.28 2.69
CA GLY A 230 13.82 -29.55 3.96
C GLY A 230 12.49 -28.83 4.24
N CYS A 231 11.59 -28.71 3.26
CA CYS A 231 10.28 -28.10 3.49
C CYS A 231 9.25 -29.15 3.98
N GLY A 232 8.77 -28.98 5.22
CA GLY A 232 7.77 -29.87 5.82
C GLY A 232 6.31 -29.54 5.51
N ALA A 233 6.05 -28.49 4.72
CA ALA A 233 4.68 -27.99 4.50
C ALA A 233 3.81 -29.02 3.75
N LEU A 234 2.58 -29.23 4.22
CA LEU A 234 1.56 -30.03 3.54
C LEU A 234 0.73 -29.10 2.64
N LEU A 235 0.71 -29.40 1.35
CA LEU A 235 0.14 -28.55 0.31
C LEU A 235 -0.93 -29.29 -0.50
N THR A 236 -1.90 -28.52 -0.96
CA THR A 236 -2.96 -28.89 -1.88
C THR A 236 -2.97 -27.90 -3.05
N VAL A 237 -3.67 -28.23 -4.14
CA VAL A 237 -3.79 -27.33 -5.31
C VAL A 237 -4.35 -25.95 -4.94
N LYS A 238 -5.18 -25.84 -3.89
CA LYS A 238 -5.80 -24.59 -3.44
C LYS A 238 -4.84 -23.64 -2.72
N ASP A 239 -3.70 -24.15 -2.26
CA ASP A 239 -2.70 -23.36 -1.53
C ASP A 239 -1.84 -22.52 -2.47
N PHE A 240 -1.95 -22.74 -3.78
CA PHE A 240 -1.18 -22.04 -4.79
C PHE A 240 -1.94 -20.87 -5.40
N ALA A 241 -1.24 -19.77 -5.66
CA ALA A 241 -1.72 -18.62 -6.42
C ALA A 241 -0.71 -18.25 -7.53
N PRO A 242 -1.15 -17.59 -8.61
CA PRO A 242 -0.23 -17.08 -9.64
C PRO A 242 0.88 -16.23 -9.03
N ASP A 243 2.13 -16.48 -9.42
CA ASP A 243 3.29 -15.72 -8.97
C ASP A 243 3.70 -14.68 -10.02
N ARG A 244 3.23 -13.45 -9.81
CA ARG A 244 3.52 -12.32 -10.70
C ARG A 244 5.01 -11.93 -10.70
N VAL A 245 5.72 -12.16 -9.60
CA VAL A 245 7.16 -11.84 -9.49
C VAL A 245 7.95 -12.81 -10.35
N MET A 246 7.74 -14.13 -10.18
CA MET A 246 8.41 -15.14 -11.00
C MET A 246 7.99 -15.04 -12.47
N GLU A 247 6.72 -14.72 -12.74
CA GLU A 247 6.24 -14.47 -14.11
C GLU A 247 7.00 -13.32 -14.77
N LEU A 248 7.15 -12.19 -14.06
CA LEU A 248 7.93 -11.04 -14.53
C LEU A 248 9.40 -11.42 -14.76
N ARG A 249 10.03 -12.14 -13.81
CA ARG A 249 11.41 -12.62 -13.96
C ARG A 249 11.60 -13.42 -15.25
N VAL A 250 10.72 -14.38 -15.51
CA VAL A 250 10.79 -15.20 -16.73
C VAL A 250 10.52 -14.38 -17.99
N LYS A 251 9.56 -13.45 -17.97
CA LYS A 251 9.30 -12.55 -19.11
C LYS A 251 10.53 -11.70 -19.42
N SER A 252 11.11 -11.04 -18.41
CA SER A 252 12.31 -10.22 -18.54
C SER A 252 13.51 -11.02 -19.03
N HIS A 253 13.73 -12.24 -18.49
CA HIS A 253 14.79 -13.13 -18.95
C HIS A 253 14.63 -13.50 -20.44
N LYS A 254 13.42 -13.88 -20.87
CA LYS A 254 13.13 -14.19 -22.28
C LYS A 254 13.38 -12.98 -23.19
N ILE A 255 13.11 -11.76 -22.73
CA ILE A 255 13.40 -10.52 -23.46
C ILE A 255 14.92 -10.32 -23.58
N HIS A 256 15.67 -10.46 -22.50
CA HIS A 256 17.13 -10.30 -22.49
C HIS A 256 17.82 -11.30 -23.43
N GLU A 257 17.40 -12.57 -23.41
CA GLU A 257 17.94 -13.60 -24.30
C GLU A 257 17.64 -13.31 -25.78
N LYS A 258 16.43 -12.83 -26.09
CA LYS A 258 16.08 -12.39 -27.46
C LYS A 258 16.95 -11.21 -27.91
N GLN A 259 17.19 -10.22 -27.05
CA GLN A 259 18.02 -9.05 -27.37
C GLN A 259 19.49 -9.45 -27.61
N LYS A 260 20.07 -10.29 -26.74
CA LYS A 260 21.43 -10.86 -26.95
C LYS A 260 21.54 -11.60 -28.28
N SER A 261 20.53 -12.39 -28.63
CA SER A 261 20.52 -13.15 -29.90
C SER A 261 20.42 -12.26 -31.15
N LYS A 262 19.79 -11.08 -31.04
CA LYS A 262 19.71 -10.10 -32.14
C LYS A 262 21.03 -9.36 -32.31
N ASN A 263 21.62 -8.88 -31.23
CA ASN A 263 22.90 -8.14 -31.27
C ASN A 263 24.03 -9.01 -31.81
N SER A 264 24.13 -10.28 -31.38
CA SER A 264 25.14 -11.23 -31.88
C SER A 264 24.97 -11.59 -33.37
N LYS A 265 23.80 -11.40 -33.96
CA LYS A 265 23.59 -11.55 -35.43
C LYS A 265 23.98 -10.31 -36.21
N ILE A 266 23.86 -9.12 -35.62
CA ILE A 266 24.23 -7.85 -36.25
C ILE A 266 25.77 -7.70 -36.29
N GLU A 267 26.47 -8.11 -35.23
CA GLU A 267 27.96 -8.06 -35.16
C GLU A 267 28.67 -9.05 -36.12
N ARG A 268 27.93 -9.98 -36.74
CA ARG A 268 28.46 -10.98 -37.67
C ARG A 268 28.22 -10.64 -39.15
N LEU A 269 27.65 -9.47 -39.43
CA LEU A 269 27.45 -8.90 -40.77
C LEU A 269 28.46 -7.77 -41.01
#